data_AF-A0A2A3LFH5-F1
#
_entry.id   AF-A0A2A3LFH5-F1
#
_cell.length_a   1.000
_cell.length_b   1.000
_cell.length_c   1.000
_cell.angle_alpha   90.00
_cell.angle_beta   90.00
_cell.angle_gamma   90.00
#
_symmetry.space_group_name_H-M   'P 1'
#
loop_
_entity.id
_entity.type
_entity.pdbx_description
1 polymer ?
#
loop_
_entity_poly.entity_id
_entity_poly.type
_entity_poly.pdbx_seq_one_letter_code
_entity_poly.pdbx_strand_id
1 'polypeptide(L)'
;MRPVALALFALSLTACNAAPTPATPAAIAPAAAPPTAAVEVPARTAAPDDLAAAADGDLVVGADSVWQGDPATCRTADTDVDDCLVTAMREAGASADAVAAATRLIALGSPGYVSAWREVEGVGHAQITYPFRANTNQGLWLVDADGRAVDVDENVLPAGAVRLRTELQPFLAAHPDAMPFAPAQAVGTEPLPDGGVRLRFDVPMRTCHACADAGTLALGYDFDADRHYQGRSVIALRDAD
;
A
#
# COMPACT_ATOMS: atom_id res chain seq x y z
N MET A 1 -40.99 16.47 -64.65
CA MET A 1 -41.75 17.51 -65.38
C MET A 1 -42.27 18.54 -64.36
N ARG A 2 -42.08 19.82 -64.67
CA ARG A 2 -42.50 21.08 -63.97
C ARG A 2 -44.05 21.23 -63.88
N PRO A 3 -44.67 22.25 -63.22
CA PRO A 3 -44.20 23.60 -62.77
C PRO A 3 -44.54 23.94 -61.29
N VAL A 4 -43.94 24.90 -60.55
CA VAL A 4 -43.77 26.38 -60.63
C VAL A 4 -45.05 27.22 -60.52
N ALA A 5 -45.20 27.93 -59.39
CA ALA A 5 -45.74 29.30 -59.19
C ALA A 5 -45.60 29.61 -57.68
N LEU A 6 -44.75 30.51 -57.15
CA LEU A 6 -44.51 31.95 -57.35
C LEU A 6 -45.70 32.85 -57.02
N ALA A 7 -45.68 33.47 -55.82
CA ALA A 7 -46.38 34.72 -55.53
C ALA A 7 -45.58 35.55 -54.52
N LEU A 8 -45.40 36.82 -54.88
CA LEU A 8 -44.60 37.89 -54.27
C LEU A 8 -45.35 38.67 -53.17
N PHE A 9 -44.58 39.58 -52.55
CA PHE A 9 -44.92 40.79 -51.75
C PHE A 9 -44.71 40.64 -50.24
N ALA A 10 -44.06 41.55 -49.51
CA ALA A 10 -43.52 42.88 -49.84
C ALA A 10 -42.39 43.22 -48.84
N LEU A 11 -41.40 43.99 -49.30
CA LEU A 11 -40.40 44.62 -48.44
C LEU A 11 -41.01 45.80 -47.66
N SER A 12 -40.70 45.87 -46.37
CA SER A 12 -40.65 47.12 -45.63
C SER A 12 -39.30 47.21 -44.91
N LEU A 13 -38.43 48.07 -45.45
CA LEU A 13 -37.20 48.55 -44.83
C LEU A 13 -37.57 49.58 -43.76
N THR A 14 -37.23 49.31 -42.51
CA THR A 14 -37.22 50.31 -41.44
C THR A 14 -35.83 50.38 -40.82
N ALA A 15 -35.41 51.61 -40.60
CA ALA A 15 -34.05 52.09 -40.44
C ALA A 15 -33.30 51.57 -39.20
N CYS A 16 -31.99 51.51 -39.38
CA CYS A 16 -30.91 51.92 -38.47
C CYS A 16 -31.22 51.91 -36.97
N ASN A 17 -30.58 50.97 -36.26
CA ASN A 17 -29.78 51.35 -35.11
C ASN A 17 -28.55 50.46 -35.05
N ALA A 18 -27.37 51.08 -35.21
CA ALA A 18 -26.10 50.45 -34.94
C ALA A 18 -26.10 50.03 -33.47
N ALA A 19 -26.02 48.72 -33.23
CA ALA A 19 -25.78 48.21 -31.90
C ALA A 19 -24.44 48.77 -31.39
N PRO A 20 -24.38 49.37 -30.19
CA PRO A 20 -23.10 49.68 -29.60
C PRO A 20 -22.34 48.38 -29.40
N THR A 21 -21.09 48.33 -29.86
CA THR A 21 -20.15 47.27 -29.50
C THR A 21 -20.21 47.04 -27.99
N PRO A 22 -20.47 45.81 -27.51
CA PRO A 22 -20.28 45.53 -26.10
C PRO A 22 -18.82 45.81 -25.79
N ALA A 23 -18.59 46.75 -24.88
CA ALA A 23 -17.29 46.96 -24.28
C ALA A 23 -16.79 45.60 -23.79
N THR A 24 -15.61 45.19 -24.25
CA THR A 24 -14.89 44.06 -23.68
C THR A 24 -14.91 44.24 -22.16
N PRO A 25 -15.50 43.32 -21.37
CA PRO A 25 -15.37 43.40 -19.94
C PRO A 25 -13.87 43.37 -19.64
N ALA A 26 -13.39 44.43 -18.99
CA ALA A 26 -12.05 44.43 -18.42
C ALA A 26 -11.93 43.14 -17.63
N ALA A 27 -10.94 42.31 -18.00
CA ALA A 27 -10.63 41.10 -17.28
C ALA A 27 -10.44 41.50 -15.81
N ILE A 28 -11.39 41.07 -14.97
CA ILE A 28 -11.18 41.08 -13.53
C ILE A 28 -10.00 40.16 -13.34
N ALA A 29 -8.83 40.75 -13.07
CA ALA A 29 -7.66 39.99 -12.65
C ALA A 29 -8.13 39.12 -11.49
N PRO A 30 -7.88 37.80 -11.50
CA PRO A 30 -8.23 36.96 -10.38
C PRO A 30 -7.58 37.56 -9.15
N ALA A 31 -8.40 37.85 -8.14
CA ALA A 31 -7.90 38.23 -6.82
C ALA A 31 -6.83 37.22 -6.44
N ALA A 32 -5.62 37.72 -6.18
CA ALA A 32 -4.53 36.89 -5.73
C ALA A 32 -5.03 36.09 -4.53
N ALA A 33 -5.13 34.77 -4.71
CA ALA A 33 -5.34 33.87 -3.59
C ALA A 33 -4.26 34.21 -2.55
N PRO A 34 -4.62 34.31 -1.24
CA PRO A 34 -3.59 34.44 -0.23
C PRO A 34 -2.60 33.30 -0.44
N PRO A 35 -1.28 33.53 -0.31
CA PRO A 35 -0.33 32.44 -0.42
C PRO A 35 -0.72 31.41 0.62
N THR A 36 -1.25 30.27 0.16
CA THR A 36 -1.29 29.07 0.98
C THR A 36 0.18 28.77 1.22
N ALA A 37 0.71 29.23 2.34
CA ALA A 37 1.97 28.75 2.83
C ALA A 37 1.77 27.23 2.94
N ALA A 38 2.33 26.49 1.98
CA ALA A 38 2.60 25.09 2.18
C ALA A 38 3.42 25.08 3.48
N VAL A 39 2.83 24.53 4.53
CA VAL A 39 3.63 24.16 5.69
C VAL A 39 4.55 23.09 5.17
N GLU A 40 5.79 23.48 4.88
CA GLU A 40 6.87 22.57 4.57
C GLU A 40 7.00 21.67 5.80
N VAL A 41 6.50 20.44 5.68
CA VAL A 41 6.72 19.42 6.70
C VAL A 41 8.22 19.11 6.61
N PRO A 42 9.03 19.45 7.62
CA PRO A 42 10.46 19.19 7.56
C PRO A 42 10.68 17.70 7.34
N ALA A 43 11.73 17.38 6.57
CA ALA A 43 12.17 16.00 6.35
C ALA A 43 12.17 15.24 7.68
N ARG A 44 11.24 14.28 7.81
CA ARG A 44 11.08 13.50 9.03
C ARG A 44 12.29 12.61 9.17
N THR A 45 13.16 12.92 10.12
CA THR A 45 14.17 11.95 10.55
C THR A 45 13.42 10.76 11.17
N ALA A 46 13.54 9.59 10.54
CA ALA A 46 13.02 8.34 11.10
C ALA A 46 13.54 8.19 12.53
N ALA A 47 12.65 7.84 13.49
CA ALA A 47 13.13 7.50 14.81
C ALA A 47 13.77 6.10 14.76
N PRO A 48 14.74 5.80 15.63
CA PRO A 48 15.34 4.47 15.75
C PRO A 48 14.29 3.34 15.91
N ASP A 49 13.14 3.64 16.52
CA ASP A 49 12.05 2.69 16.73
C ASP A 49 11.24 2.38 15.45
N ASP A 50 11.29 3.25 14.43
CA ASP A 50 10.65 3.02 13.12
C ASP A 50 11.46 2.03 12.25
N LEU A 51 12.76 1.89 12.56
CA LEU A 51 13.69 0.93 11.95
C LEU A 51 13.60 -0.47 12.60
N ALA A 52 13.20 -0.54 13.88
CA ALA A 52 13.11 -1.78 14.65
C ALA A 52 11.95 -2.71 14.23
N ALA A 53 11.07 -2.26 13.33
CA ALA A 53 9.98 -3.06 12.75
C ALA A 53 10.40 -3.87 11.51
N ALA A 54 11.59 -3.63 10.95
CA ALA A 54 12.17 -4.53 9.95
C ALA A 54 12.63 -5.80 10.67
N ALA A 55 11.92 -6.91 10.46
CA ALA A 55 12.39 -8.21 10.91
C ALA A 55 13.72 -8.51 10.20
N ASP A 56 14.83 -8.38 10.94
CA ASP A 56 16.17 -8.88 10.68
C ASP A 56 16.57 -8.93 9.18
N GLY A 57 17.30 -7.91 8.74
CA GLY A 57 17.84 -7.74 7.39
C GLY A 57 18.83 -8.81 6.90
N ASP A 58 18.73 -10.04 7.40
CA ASP A 58 19.54 -11.21 7.04
C ASP A 58 18.82 -12.14 6.05
N LEU A 59 17.52 -11.94 5.79
CA LEU A 59 16.84 -12.74 4.76
C LEU A 59 16.92 -12.08 3.40
N VAL A 60 17.82 -12.56 2.54
CA VAL A 60 17.83 -12.20 1.12
C VAL A 60 16.65 -12.90 0.44
N VAL A 61 15.61 -12.14 0.10
CA VAL A 61 14.47 -12.61 -0.70
C VAL A 61 14.50 -11.96 -2.08
N GLY A 62 14.24 -12.73 -3.13
CA GLY A 62 14.19 -12.21 -4.50
C GLY A 62 13.26 -13.02 -5.40
N ALA A 63 13.28 -12.68 -6.70
CA ALA A 63 12.52 -13.42 -7.71
C ALA A 63 12.85 -14.91 -7.74
N ASP A 64 14.12 -15.27 -7.52
CA ASP A 64 14.58 -16.67 -7.47
C ASP A 64 14.10 -17.41 -6.21
N SER A 65 13.57 -16.72 -5.20
CA SER A 65 12.98 -17.34 -4.02
C SER A 65 11.57 -17.90 -4.26
N VAL A 66 10.96 -17.61 -5.42
CA VAL A 66 9.58 -18.03 -5.72
C VAL A 66 9.48 -19.55 -5.93
N TRP A 67 8.52 -20.17 -5.24
CA TRP A 67 8.16 -21.57 -5.41
C TRP A 67 6.64 -21.73 -5.59
N GLN A 68 6.24 -22.64 -6.48
CA GLN A 68 4.84 -22.89 -6.88
C GLN A 68 4.40 -24.35 -6.66
N GLY A 69 5.06 -25.05 -5.74
CA GLY A 69 4.70 -26.44 -5.43
C GLY A 69 3.55 -26.56 -4.43
N ASP A 70 3.17 -27.80 -4.12
CA ASP A 70 2.06 -28.13 -3.22
C ASP A 70 2.56 -28.83 -1.94
N PRO A 71 2.53 -28.16 -0.77
CA PRO A 71 2.92 -28.75 0.50
C PRO A 71 1.74 -29.42 1.24
N ALA A 72 0.58 -29.63 0.61
CA ALA A 72 -0.62 -30.13 1.29
C ALA A 72 -0.41 -31.48 2.01
N THR A 73 0.45 -32.36 1.48
CA THR A 73 0.78 -33.66 2.08
C THR A 73 1.42 -33.53 3.46
N CYS A 74 2.12 -32.42 3.73
CA CYS A 74 2.76 -32.16 5.02
C CYS A 74 1.78 -31.94 6.17
N ARG A 75 0.51 -31.66 5.89
CA ARG A 75 -0.53 -31.48 6.93
C ARG A 75 -0.88 -32.78 7.66
N THR A 76 -0.66 -33.92 7.01
CA THR A 76 -1.05 -35.25 7.53
C THR A 76 0.14 -36.21 7.60
N ALA A 77 1.35 -35.71 7.37
CA ALA A 77 2.56 -36.53 7.44
C ALA A 77 2.92 -36.83 8.90
N ASP A 78 3.57 -37.97 9.13
CA ASP A 78 4.09 -38.37 10.45
C ASP A 78 5.42 -37.67 10.80
N THR A 79 5.93 -36.80 9.91
CA THR A 79 7.16 -36.04 10.10
C THR A 79 6.86 -34.61 10.53
N ASP A 80 7.86 -33.93 11.09
CA ASP A 80 7.73 -32.52 11.45
C ASP A 80 7.38 -31.67 10.21
N VAL A 81 6.48 -30.69 10.39
CA VAL A 81 5.93 -29.93 9.26
C VAL A 81 7.00 -29.09 8.56
N ASP A 82 8.01 -28.65 9.29
CA ASP A 82 9.10 -27.81 8.79
C ASP A 82 10.03 -28.65 7.91
N ASP A 83 10.43 -29.82 8.43
CA ASP A 83 11.23 -30.80 7.70
C ASP A 83 10.50 -31.32 6.45
N CYS A 84 9.19 -31.55 6.56
CA CYS A 84 8.36 -31.94 5.43
C CYS A 84 8.37 -30.88 4.33
N LEU A 85 8.13 -29.62 4.69
CA LEU A 85 8.07 -28.51 3.73
C LEU A 85 9.39 -28.39 2.96
N VAL A 86 10.51 -28.34 3.67
CA VAL A 86 11.83 -28.19 3.05
C VAL A 86 12.15 -29.39 2.15
N THR A 87 11.78 -30.60 2.55
CA THR A 87 11.96 -31.81 1.74
C THR A 87 11.11 -31.75 0.48
N ALA A 88 9.82 -31.44 0.60
CA ALA A 88 8.90 -31.31 -0.53
C ALA A 88 9.38 -30.25 -1.54
N MET A 89 9.90 -29.12 -1.07
CA MET A 89 10.49 -28.09 -1.93
C MET A 89 11.69 -28.62 -2.71
N ARG A 90 12.63 -29.30 -2.03
CA ARG A 90 13.84 -29.87 -2.68
C ARG A 90 13.48 -30.94 -3.71
N GLU A 91 12.57 -31.84 -3.38
CA GLU A 91 12.11 -32.90 -4.29
C GLU A 91 11.37 -32.34 -5.51
N ALA A 92 10.62 -31.25 -5.33
CA ALA A 92 9.97 -30.52 -6.41
C ALA A 92 10.92 -29.64 -7.25
N GLY A 93 12.23 -29.65 -6.95
CA GLY A 93 13.23 -28.87 -7.68
C GLY A 93 13.18 -27.38 -7.41
N ALA A 94 12.75 -26.96 -6.21
CA ALA A 94 12.86 -25.58 -5.78
C ALA A 94 14.32 -25.08 -5.86
N SER A 95 14.48 -23.79 -6.16
CA SER A 95 15.79 -23.14 -6.14
C SER A 95 16.40 -23.16 -4.74
N ALA A 96 17.72 -22.97 -4.65
CA ALA A 96 18.40 -22.81 -3.37
C ALA A 96 17.82 -21.62 -2.57
N ASP A 97 17.51 -20.52 -3.26
CA ASP A 97 16.98 -19.30 -2.64
C ASP A 97 15.56 -19.48 -2.11
N ALA A 98 14.73 -20.28 -2.79
CA ALA A 98 13.39 -20.60 -2.30
C ALA A 98 13.45 -21.43 -1.02
N VAL A 99 14.33 -22.43 -0.98
CA VAL A 99 14.57 -23.27 0.21
C VAL A 99 15.15 -22.42 1.35
N ALA A 100 16.07 -21.50 1.06
CA ALA A 100 16.63 -20.58 2.06
C ALA A 100 15.56 -19.65 2.65
N ALA A 101 14.70 -19.06 1.80
CA ALA A 101 13.57 -18.25 2.22
C ALA A 101 12.62 -19.02 3.15
N ALA A 102 12.22 -20.23 2.75
CA ALA A 102 11.36 -21.09 3.58
C ALA A 102 12.00 -21.48 4.92
N THR A 103 13.30 -21.80 4.92
CA THR A 103 14.05 -22.11 6.15
C THR A 103 14.08 -20.93 7.11
N ARG A 104 14.17 -19.70 6.60
CA ARG A 104 14.09 -18.52 7.45
C ARG A 104 12.69 -18.29 8.01
N LEU A 105 11.65 -18.46 7.20
CA LEU A 105 10.26 -18.37 7.66
C LEU A 105 9.97 -19.37 8.78
N ILE A 106 10.52 -20.60 8.66
CA ILE A 106 10.54 -21.60 9.73
C ILE A 106 11.26 -21.09 10.99
N ALA A 107 12.46 -20.52 10.85
CA ALA A 107 13.21 -19.97 11.99
C ALA A 107 12.49 -18.81 12.70
N LEU A 108 11.61 -18.10 11.98
CA LEU A 108 10.71 -17.08 12.52
C LEU A 108 9.43 -17.67 13.12
N GLY A 109 9.32 -18.99 13.23
CA GLY A 109 8.18 -19.72 13.78
C GLY A 109 6.95 -19.73 12.89
N SER A 110 7.11 -19.41 11.60
CA SER A 110 6.00 -19.26 10.64
C SER A 110 6.29 -20.00 9.33
N PRO A 111 6.22 -21.33 9.31
CA PRO A 111 6.57 -22.12 8.14
C PRO A 111 5.75 -21.72 6.92
N GLY A 112 6.44 -21.43 5.82
CA GLY A 112 5.87 -20.85 4.61
C GLY A 112 6.90 -20.73 3.51
N TYR A 113 6.49 -20.15 2.38
CA TYR A 113 7.33 -19.98 1.21
C TYR A 113 6.92 -18.73 0.42
N VAL A 114 7.84 -18.19 -0.37
CA VAL A 114 7.54 -17.09 -1.30
C VAL A 114 6.79 -17.67 -2.49
N SER A 115 5.52 -17.31 -2.64
CA SER A 115 4.64 -17.81 -3.70
C SER A 115 4.53 -16.88 -4.89
N ALA A 116 4.90 -15.60 -4.75
CA ALA A 116 5.00 -14.70 -5.89
C ALA A 116 5.99 -13.57 -5.61
N TRP A 117 6.53 -13.01 -6.69
CA TRP A 117 7.40 -11.85 -6.67
C TRP A 117 6.92 -10.84 -7.72
N ARG A 118 6.99 -9.55 -7.37
CA ARG A 118 6.91 -8.44 -8.32
C ARG A 118 7.71 -7.26 -7.78
N GLU A 119 8.00 -6.29 -8.63
CA GLU A 119 8.57 -5.01 -8.21
C GLU A 119 7.53 -3.90 -8.32
N VAL A 120 7.54 -2.99 -7.36
CA VAL A 120 6.73 -1.77 -7.36
C VAL A 120 7.64 -0.62 -6.96
N GLU A 121 7.81 0.37 -7.83
CA GLU A 121 8.71 1.51 -7.61
C GLU A 121 10.17 1.09 -7.29
N GLY A 122 10.62 -0.08 -7.77
CA GLY A 122 11.94 -0.63 -7.49
C GLY A 122 12.08 -1.32 -6.12
N VAL A 123 10.98 -1.47 -5.38
CA VAL A 123 10.90 -2.26 -4.15
C VAL A 123 10.32 -3.63 -4.48
N GLY A 124 10.94 -4.69 -3.95
CA GLY A 124 10.45 -6.05 -4.10
C GLY A 124 9.17 -6.29 -3.29
N HIS A 125 8.20 -6.95 -3.88
CA HIS A 125 6.97 -7.41 -3.23
C HIS A 125 6.95 -8.92 -3.27
N ALA A 126 7.34 -9.54 -2.16
CA ALA A 126 7.30 -10.98 -1.96
C ALA A 126 5.96 -11.36 -1.33
N GLN A 127 5.11 -12.05 -2.08
CA GLN A 127 3.93 -12.69 -1.52
C GLN A 127 4.36 -13.98 -0.83
N ILE A 128 4.00 -14.11 0.45
CA ILE A 128 4.33 -15.28 1.26
C ILE A 128 3.06 -16.11 1.42
N THR A 129 3.14 -17.40 1.15
CA THR A 129 2.09 -18.36 1.51
C THR A 129 2.48 -19.12 2.77
N TYR A 130 1.57 -19.14 3.73
CA TYR A 130 1.68 -19.86 5.01
C TYR A 130 0.72 -21.04 4.99
N PRO A 131 1.11 -22.17 4.39
CA PRO A 131 0.18 -23.25 4.06
C PRO A 131 -0.32 -24.02 5.28
N PHE A 132 0.22 -23.78 6.48
CA PHE A 132 -0.15 -24.52 7.70
C PHE A 132 -0.85 -23.65 8.75
N ARG A 133 -1.06 -22.37 8.47
CA ARG A 133 -1.87 -21.49 9.32
C ARG A 133 -3.36 -21.85 9.18
N ALA A 134 -4.13 -21.55 10.23
CA ALA A 134 -5.56 -21.87 10.28
C ALA A 134 -6.43 -20.81 9.60
N ASN A 135 -6.03 -19.53 9.64
CA ASN A 135 -6.89 -18.41 9.27
C ASN A 135 -6.28 -17.56 8.14
N THR A 136 -5.15 -16.89 8.40
CA THR A 136 -4.48 -16.02 7.42
C THR A 136 -3.29 -16.73 6.82
N ASN A 137 -3.47 -17.20 5.58
CA ASN A 137 -2.49 -18.06 4.89
C ASN A 137 -1.66 -17.31 3.85
N GLN A 138 -1.78 -15.98 3.80
CA GLN A 138 -1.02 -15.11 2.91
C GLN A 138 -0.42 -13.95 3.70
N GLY A 139 0.78 -13.53 3.33
CA GLY A 139 1.44 -12.32 3.81
C GLY A 139 2.10 -11.57 2.66
N LEU A 140 2.50 -10.34 2.92
CA LEU A 140 3.26 -9.52 1.98
C LEU A 140 4.50 -8.98 2.67
N TRP A 141 5.66 -9.29 2.10
CA TRP A 141 6.94 -8.73 2.51
C TRP A 141 7.39 -7.70 1.47
N LEU A 142 7.80 -6.52 1.94
CA LEU A 142 8.47 -5.52 1.13
C LEU A 142 9.97 -5.74 1.25
N VAL A 143 10.66 -5.80 0.12
CA VAL A 143 12.07 -6.16 0.06
C VAL A 143 12.86 -5.00 -0.53
N ASP A 144 13.83 -4.52 0.24
CA ASP A 144 14.67 -3.39 -0.12
C ASP A 144 15.81 -3.80 -1.08
N ALA A 145 16.59 -2.83 -1.57
CA ALA A 145 17.67 -3.09 -2.53
C ALA A 145 18.80 -3.99 -2.00
N ASP A 146 18.97 -4.08 -0.68
CA ASP A 146 19.93 -4.98 -0.03
C ASP A 146 19.33 -6.39 0.20
N GLY A 147 18.09 -6.60 -0.21
CA GLY A 147 17.34 -7.83 0.00
C GLY A 147 16.69 -7.92 1.38
N ARG A 148 16.72 -6.87 2.22
CA ARG A 148 16.09 -6.90 3.54
C ARG A 148 14.58 -6.86 3.40
N ALA A 149 13.89 -7.70 4.16
CA ALA A 149 12.44 -7.79 4.12
C ALA A 149 11.76 -7.16 5.34
N VAL A 150 10.63 -6.49 5.12
CA VAL A 150 9.70 -6.07 6.17
C VAL A 150 8.32 -6.65 5.89
N ASP A 151 7.75 -7.34 6.88
CA ASP A 151 6.38 -7.85 6.81
C ASP A 151 5.38 -6.70 7.01
N VAL A 152 4.47 -6.52 6.06
CA VAL A 152 3.49 -5.43 6.10
C VAL A 152 2.46 -5.63 7.21
N ASP A 153 2.14 -6.87 7.58
CA ASP A 153 1.10 -7.20 8.55
C ASP A 153 1.64 -7.42 9.97
N GLU A 154 2.96 -7.55 10.14
CA GLU A 154 3.57 -7.86 11.42
C GLU A 154 3.76 -6.60 12.29
N ASN A 155 3.42 -6.72 13.58
CA ASN A 155 3.63 -5.71 14.61
C ASN A 155 3.22 -4.28 14.20
N VAL A 156 2.09 -4.13 13.49
CA VAL A 156 1.64 -2.85 12.90
C VAL A 156 1.55 -1.69 13.90
N LEU A 157 1.15 -1.94 15.15
CA LEU A 157 1.12 -0.95 16.24
C LEU A 157 1.86 -1.48 17.49
N PRO A 158 3.22 -1.48 17.53
CA PRO A 158 3.97 -2.02 18.64
C PRO A 158 3.68 -1.26 19.95
N ALA A 159 3.79 -1.95 21.09
CA ALA A 159 3.54 -1.34 22.41
C ALA A 159 4.47 -0.15 22.72
N GLY A 160 5.72 -0.19 22.24
CA GLY A 160 6.72 0.87 22.45
C GLY A 160 6.62 2.06 21.48
N ALA A 161 5.78 1.98 20.44
CA ALA A 161 5.72 3.02 19.41
C ALA A 161 4.85 4.22 19.84
N VAL A 162 5.29 4.93 20.89
CA VAL A 162 4.54 6.02 21.55
C VAL A 162 4.06 7.07 20.54
N ARG A 163 4.90 7.42 19.55
CA ARG A 163 4.54 8.39 18.51
C ARG A 163 3.41 7.92 17.61
N LEU A 164 3.40 6.62 17.25
CA LEU A 164 2.31 6.03 16.48
C LEU A 164 1.00 6.04 17.27
N ARG A 165 1.01 6.22 18.60
CA ARG A 165 -0.19 6.17 19.45
C ARG A 165 -0.80 7.53 19.77
N THR A 166 -0.02 8.62 19.73
CA THR A 166 -0.54 9.96 20.10
C THR A 166 -1.60 10.45 19.11
N GLU A 167 -1.32 10.35 17.80
CA GLU A 167 -2.25 10.76 16.75
C GLU A 167 -3.49 9.86 16.68
N LEU A 168 -3.36 8.62 17.15
CA LEU A 168 -4.40 7.60 17.13
C LEU A 168 -5.25 7.57 18.41
N GLN A 169 -4.86 8.35 19.43
CA GLN A 169 -5.48 8.28 20.75
C GLN A 169 -7.01 8.50 20.73
N PRO A 170 -7.58 9.45 19.96
CA PRO A 170 -9.03 9.63 19.91
C PRO A 170 -9.77 8.37 19.42
N PHE A 171 -9.28 7.74 18.35
CA PHE A 171 -9.87 6.51 17.82
C PHE A 171 -9.72 5.36 18.81
N LEU A 172 -8.51 5.16 19.35
CA LEU A 172 -8.25 4.06 20.29
C LEU A 172 -9.02 4.24 21.61
N ALA A 173 -9.35 5.48 21.99
CA ALA A 173 -10.22 5.74 23.13
C ALA A 173 -11.71 5.44 22.83
N ALA A 174 -12.17 5.71 21.60
CA ALA A 174 -13.53 5.40 21.16
C ALA A 174 -13.73 3.89 20.90
N HIS A 175 -12.67 3.20 20.46
CA HIS A 175 -12.66 1.77 20.11
C HIS A 175 -11.54 1.04 20.86
N PRO A 176 -11.63 0.88 22.20
CA PRO A 176 -10.54 0.36 23.02
C PRO A 176 -10.15 -1.10 22.69
N ASP A 177 -11.06 -1.85 22.10
CA ASP A 177 -10.84 -3.25 21.70
C ASP A 177 -10.45 -3.38 20.21
N ALA A 178 -10.33 -2.27 19.47
CA ALA A 178 -9.97 -2.32 18.06
C ALA A 178 -8.47 -2.63 17.88
N MET A 179 -8.19 -3.58 17.00
CA MET A 179 -6.84 -3.99 16.63
C MET A 179 -6.70 -4.12 15.10
N PRO A 180 -5.47 -4.05 14.56
CA PRO A 180 -5.23 -4.28 13.14
C PRO A 180 -5.56 -5.72 12.73
N PHE A 181 -6.19 -5.90 11.58
CA PHE A 181 -6.49 -7.20 10.99
C PHE A 181 -5.85 -7.33 9.60
N ALA A 182 -5.00 -8.34 9.46
CA ALA A 182 -4.43 -8.72 8.18
C ALA A 182 -5.50 -9.30 7.22
N PRO A 183 -5.30 -9.21 5.89
CA PRO A 183 -4.16 -8.58 5.23
C PRO A 183 -4.36 -7.09 4.97
N ALA A 184 -3.28 -6.32 5.13
CA ALA A 184 -3.14 -4.96 4.65
C ALA A 184 -3.37 -4.87 3.14
N GLN A 185 -4.05 -3.83 2.69
CA GLN A 185 -4.34 -3.58 1.28
C GLN A 185 -3.41 -2.51 0.72
N ALA A 186 -2.70 -2.80 -0.36
CA ALA A 186 -1.92 -1.79 -1.07
C ALA A 186 -2.86 -0.76 -1.70
N VAL A 187 -2.68 0.53 -1.38
CA VAL A 187 -3.54 1.62 -1.87
C VAL A 187 -2.82 2.60 -2.79
N GLY A 188 -1.50 2.52 -2.89
CA GLY A 188 -0.73 3.30 -3.87
C GLY A 188 0.68 3.61 -3.42
N THR A 189 1.30 4.54 -4.14
CA THR A 189 2.67 5.01 -3.88
C THR A 189 2.69 6.54 -3.87
N GLU A 190 3.66 7.11 -3.17
CA GLU A 190 3.87 8.56 -3.09
C GLU A 190 5.37 8.86 -3.20
N PRO A 191 5.79 9.77 -4.11
CA PRO A 191 7.18 10.18 -4.16
C PRO A 191 7.56 10.96 -2.90
N LEU A 192 8.74 10.70 -2.37
CA LEU A 192 9.34 11.45 -1.26
C LEU A 192 10.40 12.43 -1.80
N PRO A 193 10.80 13.43 -1.00
CA PRO A 193 11.97 14.25 -1.32
C PRO A 193 13.21 13.40 -1.62
N ASP A 194 14.17 14.01 -2.33
CA ASP A 194 15.46 13.40 -2.66
C ASP A 194 15.39 12.10 -3.50
N GLY A 195 14.22 11.78 -4.08
CA GLY A 195 14.04 10.62 -4.95
C GLY A 195 13.57 9.34 -4.23
N GLY A 196 13.25 9.45 -2.94
CA GLY A 196 12.64 8.36 -2.19
C GLY A 196 11.20 8.05 -2.62
N VAL A 197 10.66 6.96 -2.09
CA VAL A 197 9.28 6.54 -2.33
C VAL A 197 8.63 6.02 -1.06
N ARG A 198 7.35 6.31 -0.88
CA ARG A 198 6.48 5.74 0.14
C ARG A 198 5.49 4.78 -0.50
N LEU A 199 5.50 3.53 -0.06
CA LEU A 199 4.45 2.56 -0.37
C LEU A 199 3.34 2.66 0.67
N ARG A 200 2.07 2.76 0.23
CA ARG A 200 0.93 3.02 1.11
C ARG A 200 0.03 1.80 1.24
N PHE A 201 -0.37 1.53 2.48
CA PHE A 201 -1.23 0.40 2.82
C PHE A 201 -2.35 0.84 3.75
N ASP A 202 -3.53 0.28 3.55
CA ASP A 202 -4.67 0.41 4.47
C ASP A 202 -4.88 -0.92 5.21
N VAL A 203 -4.93 -0.86 6.54
CA VAL A 203 -5.13 -2.01 7.41
C VAL A 203 -6.49 -1.89 8.11
N PRO A 204 -7.40 -2.86 7.94
CA PRO A 204 -8.65 -2.90 8.67
C PRO A 204 -8.44 -2.90 10.18
N MET A 205 -9.22 -2.10 10.90
CA MET A 205 -9.28 -2.11 12.37
C MET A 205 -10.59 -2.74 12.80
N ARG A 206 -10.55 -3.81 13.60
CA ARG A 206 -11.75 -4.53 14.08
C ARG A 206 -11.64 -4.88 15.55
N THR A 207 -12.78 -5.09 16.19
CA THR A 207 -12.90 -5.58 17.58
C THR A 207 -13.04 -7.10 17.65
N CYS A 208 -13.36 -7.76 16.53
CA CYS A 208 -13.39 -9.22 16.43
C CYS A 208 -13.18 -9.69 14.98
N HIS A 209 -12.88 -10.98 14.80
CA HIS A 209 -12.55 -11.55 13.49
C HIS A 209 -13.68 -11.43 12.44
N ALA A 210 -14.94 -11.52 12.87
CA ALA A 210 -16.12 -11.44 12.01
C ALA A 210 -16.86 -10.11 12.11
N CYS A 211 -16.33 -9.14 12.85
CA CYS A 211 -16.94 -7.84 13.04
C CYS A 211 -16.76 -6.98 11.79
N ALA A 212 -17.68 -6.03 11.59
CA ALA A 212 -17.46 -4.94 10.66
C ALA A 212 -16.20 -4.16 11.07
N ASP A 213 -15.57 -3.52 10.10
CA ASP A 213 -14.46 -2.61 10.36
C ASP A 213 -14.95 -1.48 11.26
N ALA A 214 -14.24 -1.24 12.36
CA ALA A 214 -14.41 -0.05 13.19
C ALA A 214 -13.69 1.15 12.58
N GLY A 215 -12.68 0.90 11.75
CA GLY A 215 -11.92 1.92 11.04
C GLY A 215 -10.84 1.35 10.14
N THR A 216 -10.04 2.25 9.58
CA THR A 216 -8.92 1.93 8.70
C THR A 216 -7.66 2.65 9.16
N LEU A 217 -6.61 1.88 9.43
CA LEU A 217 -5.27 2.37 9.72
C LEU A 217 -4.47 2.50 8.43
N ALA A 218 -4.17 3.72 8.02
CA ALA A 218 -3.33 4.00 6.86
C ALA A 218 -1.86 4.06 7.27
N LEU A 219 -1.02 3.27 6.60
CA LEU A 219 0.41 3.14 6.83
C LEU A 219 1.20 3.56 5.59
N GLY A 220 2.42 4.06 5.83
CA GLY A 220 3.43 4.31 4.81
C GLY A 220 4.71 3.56 5.14
N TYR A 221 5.32 2.92 4.15
CA TYR A 221 6.64 2.28 4.22
C TYR A 221 7.58 3.07 3.32
N ASP A 222 8.60 3.66 3.91
CA ASP A 222 9.45 4.63 3.23
C ASP A 222 10.74 3.96 2.76
N PHE A 223 11.17 4.33 1.56
CA PHE A 223 12.39 3.88 0.93
C PHE A 223 13.13 5.10 0.39
N ASP A 224 14.46 5.10 0.51
CA ASP A 224 15.29 6.18 -0.03
C ASP A 224 15.44 6.08 -1.56
N ALA A 225 16.25 6.97 -2.13
CA ALA A 225 16.54 7.00 -3.58
C ALA A 225 17.16 5.69 -4.10
N ASP A 226 17.90 4.98 -3.26
CA ASP A 226 18.55 3.71 -3.56
C ASP A 226 17.67 2.50 -3.20
N ARG A 227 16.45 2.75 -2.72
CA ARG A 227 15.47 1.74 -2.29
C ARG A 227 15.87 0.95 -1.06
N HIS A 228 16.63 1.56 -0.15
CA HIS A 228 16.79 1.02 1.20
C HIS A 228 15.61 1.44 2.08
N TYR A 229 15.12 0.51 2.90
CA TYR A 229 14.01 0.75 3.80
C TYR A 229 14.40 1.75 4.91
N GLN A 230 13.62 2.82 5.04
CA GLN A 230 13.83 3.91 5.99
C GLN A 230 12.89 3.85 7.20
N GLY A 231 11.90 2.98 7.18
CA GLY A 231 10.96 2.79 8.29
C GLY A 231 9.50 2.86 7.86
N ARG A 232 8.64 2.60 8.85
CA ARG A 232 7.18 2.63 8.71
C ARG A 232 6.63 3.83 9.47
N SER A 233 5.60 4.47 8.91
CA SER A 233 4.86 5.54 9.56
C SER A 233 3.36 5.29 9.52
N VAL A 234 2.66 5.73 10.56
CA VAL A 234 1.20 5.90 10.50
C VAL A 234 0.90 7.20 9.78
N ILE A 235 0.03 7.13 8.79
CA ILE A 235 -0.42 8.28 8.00
C ILE A 235 -1.71 8.83 8.60
N ALA A 236 -2.65 7.95 8.92
CA ALA A 236 -3.95 8.29 9.49
C ALA A 236 -4.60 7.06 10.12
N LEU A 237 -5.57 7.30 10.98
CA LEU A 237 -6.58 6.32 11.37
C LEU A 237 -7.94 6.98 11.26
N ARG A 238 -8.83 6.33 10.51
CA ARG A 238 -10.15 6.86 10.17
C ARG A 238 -11.20 5.91 10.70
N ASP A 239 -12.28 6.44 11.26
CA ASP A 239 -13.47 5.63 11.55
C ASP A 239 -14.04 5.04 10.26
N ALA A 240 -14.76 3.93 10.39
CA ALA A 240 -15.57 3.43 9.30
C ALA A 240 -16.73 4.40 9.05
N ASP A 241 -17.06 4.63 7.78
CA ASP A 241 -18.17 5.49 7.35
C ASP A 241 -19.55 4.97 7.79
#